data_AF-A0A7X3S3P5-F1
#
_entry.id   AF-A0A7X3S3P5-F1
#
_cell.length_a   1.000
_cell.length_b   1.000
_cell.length_c   1.000
_cell.angle_alpha   90.00
_cell.angle_beta   90.00
_cell.angle_gamma   90.00
#
_symmetry.space_group_name_H-M   'P 1'
#
loop_
_entity.id
_entity.type
_entity.pdbx_description
1 polymer ?
#
loop_
_entity_poly.entity_id
_entity_poly.type
_entity_poly.pdbx_seq_one_letter_code
_entity_poly.pdbx_strand_id
1 'polypeptide(L)'
;MKQGETVVRTPQFLSATRSLTTGDVSLPSTPEVTGKSAGKSKKKSSGKPVAPPRKKPASQPDSSDRSAIIGTLAHRVLHGWDFSADSATMPMWIEACFRACLPNESVSESDDVRAELQEIFAHFVESEPYAVLRQAELLGREIPFAVPWESPGAEAEHTGASVMEGVIDVMYRRDQQIWIADYKTHRVEQHSVEQVVQEYRAQMEVYRRAAESALAQGPVRAQLIFLRSGLSVEV
;
A
#
# COMPACT_ATOMS: atom_id res chain seq x y z
N MET A 1 51.99 -22.25 -18.40
CA MET A 1 50.88 -21.52 -19.04
C MET A 1 49.83 -22.51 -19.54
N LYS A 2 48.76 -22.73 -18.76
CA LYS A 2 47.41 -23.11 -19.22
C LYS A 2 46.45 -22.65 -18.11
N GLN A 3 45.60 -21.67 -18.43
CA GLN A 3 44.58 -21.13 -17.54
C GLN A 3 43.41 -22.13 -17.47
N GLY A 4 42.91 -22.40 -16.27
CA GLY A 4 41.69 -23.16 -16.06
C GLY A 4 40.48 -22.25 -16.25
N GLU A 5 39.58 -22.63 -17.15
CA GLU A 5 38.26 -22.03 -17.31
C GLU A 5 37.39 -22.37 -16.09
N THR A 6 37.03 -21.35 -15.32
CA THR A 6 35.98 -21.46 -14.31
C THR A 6 34.64 -21.19 -14.98
N VAL A 7 33.89 -22.26 -15.25
CA VAL A 7 32.49 -22.19 -15.70
C VAL A 7 31.63 -21.66 -14.55
N VAL A 8 31.19 -20.40 -14.66
CA VAL A 8 30.19 -19.81 -13.76
C VAL A 8 28.81 -20.31 -14.20
N ARG A 9 28.21 -21.18 -13.39
CA ARG A 9 26.83 -21.65 -13.58
C ARG A 9 25.86 -20.57 -13.12
N THR A 10 25.05 -20.06 -14.03
CA THR A 10 23.91 -19.17 -13.78
C THR A 10 22.83 -19.92 -12.98
N PRO A 11 22.27 -19.37 -11.88
CA PRO A 11 21.12 -19.97 -11.25
C PRO A 11 19.87 -19.74 -12.11
N GLN A 12 19.26 -20.84 -12.54
CA GLN A 12 17.94 -20.88 -13.16
C GLN A 12 16.89 -20.53 -12.10
N PHE A 13 16.15 -19.43 -12.29
CA PHE A 13 14.97 -19.13 -11.51
C PHE A 13 13.84 -20.06 -11.96
N LEU A 14 13.46 -21.00 -11.09
CA LEU A 14 12.27 -21.82 -11.22
C LEU A 14 11.03 -20.93 -11.01
N SER A 15 10.24 -20.75 -12.07
CA SER A 15 8.92 -20.14 -12.02
C SER A 15 7.97 -21.08 -11.27
N ALA A 16 7.66 -20.78 -10.01
CA ALA A 16 6.55 -21.40 -9.32
C ALA A 16 5.27 -20.62 -9.63
N THR A 17 4.56 -21.03 -10.68
CA THR A 17 3.18 -20.63 -10.94
C THR A 17 2.30 -21.22 -9.84
N ARG A 18 1.83 -20.38 -8.92
CA ARG A 18 0.78 -20.77 -7.98
C ARG A 18 -0.53 -20.14 -8.44
N SER A 19 -1.37 -20.98 -9.04
CA SER A 19 -2.78 -20.69 -9.32
C SER A 19 -3.49 -20.36 -8.00
N LEU A 20 -4.05 -19.16 -7.90
CA LEU A 20 -4.96 -18.79 -6.82
C LEU A 20 -6.36 -18.71 -7.40
N THR A 21 -7.15 -19.71 -7.01
CA THR A 21 -8.59 -19.79 -7.18
C THR A 21 -9.29 -18.69 -6.37
N THR A 22 -10.34 -18.13 -6.96
CA THR A 22 -11.39 -17.28 -6.39
C THR A 22 -11.65 -17.45 -4.88
N GLY A 23 -11.63 -16.36 -4.13
CA GLY A 23 -12.18 -16.25 -2.78
C GLY A 23 -11.54 -15.13 -1.94
N ASP A 24 -12.37 -14.18 -1.49
CA ASP A 24 -12.12 -13.11 -0.52
C ASP A 24 -11.08 -12.03 -0.86
N VAL A 25 -11.60 -10.87 -1.30
CA VAL A 25 -10.90 -9.59 -1.32
C VAL A 25 -10.92 -9.04 0.11
N SER A 26 -9.81 -9.24 0.84
CA SER A 26 -9.60 -8.56 2.12
C SER A 26 -9.15 -7.11 1.86
N LEU A 27 -9.80 -6.18 2.57
CA LEU A 27 -9.54 -4.74 2.55
C LEU A 27 -8.10 -4.44 3.03
N PRO A 28 -7.46 -3.34 2.60
CA PRO A 28 -6.21 -2.89 3.21
C PRO A 28 -6.52 -2.30 4.59
N SER A 29 -6.30 -3.10 5.63
CA SER A 29 -6.30 -2.65 7.02
C SER A 29 -4.91 -2.13 7.40
N THR A 30 -4.92 -1.21 8.37
CA THR A 30 -3.76 -0.79 9.18
C THR A 30 -2.80 -1.96 9.48
N PRO A 31 -1.49 -1.70 9.66
CA PRO A 31 -0.51 -2.72 9.98
C PRO A 31 -1.02 -3.72 11.05
N GLU A 32 -1.13 -4.99 10.67
CA GLU A 32 -1.53 -6.06 11.57
C GLU A 32 -0.32 -6.61 12.33
N VAL A 33 -0.34 -6.47 13.65
CA VAL A 33 0.61 -7.17 14.53
C VAL A 33 0.07 -8.59 14.75
N THR A 34 0.71 -9.60 14.16
CA THR A 34 0.31 -10.99 14.38
C THR A 34 1.01 -11.60 15.60
N GLY A 35 0.23 -12.13 16.54
CA GLY A 35 0.72 -12.87 17.71
C GLY A 35 -0.05 -14.18 17.90
N LYS A 36 0.63 -15.32 17.93
CA LYS A 36 0.02 -16.62 18.27
C LYS A 36 0.27 -16.95 19.74
N SER A 37 -0.79 -17.16 20.52
CA SER A 37 -0.71 -17.84 21.82
C SER A 37 -1.86 -18.83 21.98
N ALA A 38 -1.53 -20.05 22.40
CA ALA A 38 -2.45 -21.15 22.66
C ALA A 38 -2.52 -21.41 24.17
N GLY A 39 -3.72 -21.51 24.75
CA GLY A 39 -3.89 -21.97 26.13
C GLY A 39 -5.27 -21.71 26.75
N LYS A 40 -6.02 -22.80 27.03
CA LYS A 40 -7.31 -22.84 27.74
C LYS A 40 -7.21 -22.42 29.21
N SER A 41 -8.22 -21.71 29.73
CA SER A 41 -8.93 -22.16 30.96
C SER A 41 -10.28 -21.46 31.21
N LYS A 42 -11.20 -22.21 31.83
CA LYS A 42 -12.60 -21.90 32.12
C LYS A 42 -12.76 -20.97 33.34
N LYS A 43 -13.77 -20.08 33.32
CA LYS A 43 -14.63 -19.81 34.49
C LYS A 43 -15.98 -19.19 34.09
N LYS A 44 -17.04 -19.66 34.77
CA LYS A 44 -18.46 -19.29 34.60
C LYS A 44 -18.77 -17.97 35.33
N SER A 45 -19.63 -17.14 34.74
CA SER A 45 -20.64 -16.38 35.50
C SER A 45 -21.81 -15.95 34.60
N SER A 46 -22.97 -15.94 35.24
CA SER A 46 -24.35 -15.78 34.77
C SER A 46 -24.72 -14.43 34.13
N GLY A 47 -25.55 -14.46 33.08
CA GLY A 47 -26.26 -13.30 32.52
C GLY A 47 -27.36 -13.73 31.54
N LYS A 48 -28.54 -13.10 31.62
CA LYS A 48 -29.84 -13.44 30.98
C LYS A 48 -29.80 -13.54 29.43
N PRO A 49 -30.75 -14.26 28.78
CA PRO A 49 -30.77 -14.43 27.33
C PRO A 49 -31.19 -13.12 26.63
N VAL A 50 -30.27 -12.55 25.84
CA VAL A 50 -30.57 -11.46 24.91
C VAL A 50 -30.92 -12.07 23.55
N ALA A 51 -32.11 -11.75 23.04
CA ALA A 51 -32.59 -12.19 21.73
C ALA A 51 -31.64 -11.74 20.60
N PRO A 52 -31.51 -12.53 19.51
CA PRO A 52 -30.56 -12.20 18.44
C PRO A 52 -30.99 -10.91 17.72
N PRO A 53 -30.07 -9.98 17.43
CA PRO A 53 -30.40 -8.80 16.65
C PRO A 53 -30.78 -9.21 15.22
N ARG A 54 -31.94 -8.72 14.78
CA ARG A 54 -32.49 -8.90 13.44
C ARG A 54 -31.53 -8.30 12.40
N LYS A 55 -31.25 -9.05 11.32
CA LYS A 55 -30.50 -8.58 10.15
C LYS A 55 -31.16 -7.32 9.59
N LYS A 56 -30.42 -6.21 9.50
CA LYS A 56 -30.83 -5.01 8.75
C LYS A 56 -30.73 -5.29 7.24
N PRO A 57 -31.63 -4.74 6.41
CA PRO A 57 -31.61 -4.96 4.96
C PRO A 57 -30.40 -4.27 4.33
N ALA A 58 -29.96 -4.76 3.18
CA ALA A 58 -28.82 -4.24 2.42
C ALA A 58 -28.96 -2.73 2.15
N SER A 59 -28.13 -1.93 2.82
CA SER A 59 -27.94 -0.51 2.56
C SER A 59 -26.92 -0.33 1.44
N GLN A 60 -27.09 0.73 0.65
CA GLN A 60 -26.12 1.18 -0.35
C GLN A 60 -24.69 1.21 0.22
N PRO A 61 -23.66 0.95 -0.59
CA PRO A 61 -22.28 0.97 -0.11
C PRO A 61 -21.98 2.32 0.52
N ASP A 62 -21.39 2.28 1.71
CA ASP A 62 -21.09 3.48 2.48
C ASP A 62 -20.06 4.33 1.72
N SER A 63 -20.06 5.65 1.90
CA SER A 63 -19.06 6.56 1.30
C SER A 63 -17.61 6.15 1.61
N SER A 64 -17.42 5.45 2.74
CA SER A 64 -16.19 4.80 3.16
C SER A 64 -15.76 3.65 2.23
N ASP A 65 -16.69 2.84 1.75
CA ASP A 65 -16.40 1.69 0.88
C ASP A 65 -15.89 2.17 -0.49
N ARG A 66 -16.52 3.22 -1.04
CA ARG A 66 -16.09 3.83 -2.31
C ARG A 66 -14.66 4.39 -2.21
N SER A 67 -14.35 5.10 -1.12
CA SER A 67 -13.01 5.68 -0.91
C SER A 67 -11.92 4.61 -0.83
N ALA A 68 -12.20 3.50 -0.14
CA ALA A 68 -11.29 2.35 -0.06
C ALA A 68 -11.08 1.66 -1.42
N ILE A 69 -12.14 1.52 -2.24
CA ILE A 69 -12.06 0.99 -3.60
C ILE A 69 -11.17 1.88 -4.47
N ILE A 70 -11.38 3.21 -4.44
CA ILE A 70 -10.58 4.17 -5.20
C ILE A 70 -9.10 4.09 -4.81
N GLY A 71 -8.80 4.06 -3.50
CA GLY A 71 -7.44 3.86 -3.02
C GLY A 71 -6.81 2.58 -3.58
N THR A 72 -7.49 1.45 -3.40
CA THR A 72 -7.01 0.14 -3.88
C THR A 72 -6.72 0.14 -5.38
N LEU A 73 -7.61 0.71 -6.19
CA LEU A 73 -7.43 0.79 -7.64
C LEU A 73 -6.32 1.77 -8.03
N ALA A 74 -6.18 2.90 -7.34
CA ALA A 74 -5.10 3.85 -7.60
C ALA A 74 -3.71 3.23 -7.38
N HIS A 75 -3.53 2.47 -6.30
CA HIS A 75 -2.28 1.73 -6.05
C HIS A 75 -2.01 0.72 -7.15
N ARG A 76 -3.03 -0.05 -7.58
CA ARG A 76 -2.88 -1.00 -8.70
C ARG A 76 -2.48 -0.33 -10.01
N VAL A 77 -3.09 0.80 -10.33
CA VAL A 77 -2.74 1.61 -11.51
C VAL A 77 -1.27 2.00 -11.43
N LEU A 78 -0.82 2.56 -10.31
CA LEU A 78 0.55 3.05 -10.14
C LEU A 78 1.61 1.94 -10.02
N HIS A 79 1.25 0.81 -9.44
CA HIS A 79 2.12 -0.37 -9.36
C HIS A 79 2.56 -0.81 -10.76
N GLY A 80 1.63 -0.90 -11.71
CA GLY A 80 1.95 -1.33 -13.08
C GLY A 80 2.25 -0.21 -14.08
N TRP A 81 2.04 1.06 -13.72
CA TRP A 81 2.21 2.19 -14.64
C TRP A 81 3.66 2.38 -15.07
N ASP A 82 3.93 2.55 -16.36
CA ASP A 82 5.27 2.90 -16.84
C ASP A 82 5.47 4.42 -16.76
N PHE A 83 6.28 4.89 -15.80
CA PHE A 83 6.62 6.31 -15.67
C PHE A 83 7.51 6.86 -16.79
N SER A 84 7.97 6.04 -17.74
CA SER A 84 8.60 6.52 -18.97
C SER A 84 7.61 6.69 -20.13
N ALA A 85 6.40 6.14 -20.01
CA ALA A 85 5.38 6.21 -21.04
C ALA A 85 4.81 7.63 -21.22
N ASP A 86 4.14 7.82 -22.35
CA ASP A 86 3.34 9.01 -22.60
C ASP A 86 2.14 9.05 -21.63
N SER A 87 2.08 10.11 -20.82
CA SER A 87 1.00 10.30 -19.83
C SER A 87 -0.38 10.38 -20.47
N ALA A 88 -0.49 10.75 -21.75
CA ALA A 88 -1.74 10.71 -22.50
C ALA A 88 -2.34 9.29 -22.61
N THR A 89 -1.55 8.24 -22.37
CA THR A 89 -2.01 6.85 -22.37
C THR A 89 -2.57 6.40 -21.00
N MET A 90 -2.46 7.22 -19.96
CA MET A 90 -2.97 6.92 -18.61
C MET A 90 -4.46 6.52 -18.58
N PRO A 91 -5.39 7.19 -19.30
CA PRO A 91 -6.79 6.77 -19.32
C PRO A 91 -7.00 5.35 -19.89
N MET A 92 -6.21 4.98 -20.91
CA MET A 92 -6.25 3.63 -21.49
C MET A 92 -5.70 2.59 -20.51
N TRP A 93 -4.65 2.93 -19.78
CA TRP A 93 -4.10 2.07 -18.74
C TRP A 93 -5.08 1.84 -17.58
N ILE A 94 -5.72 2.91 -17.09
CA ILE A 94 -6.78 2.81 -16.09
C ILE A 94 -7.87 1.83 -16.55
N GLU A 95 -8.34 1.96 -17.80
CA GLU A 95 -9.35 1.06 -18.35
C GLU A 95 -8.88 -0.40 -18.42
N ALA A 96 -7.61 -0.64 -18.75
CA ALA A 96 -7.03 -1.98 -18.69
C ALA A 96 -7.02 -2.54 -17.26
N CYS A 97 -6.63 -1.75 -16.26
CA CYS A 97 -6.66 -2.14 -14.85
C CYS A 97 -8.09 -2.45 -14.38
N PHE A 98 -9.07 -1.64 -14.75
CA PHE A 98 -10.48 -1.85 -14.40
C PHE A 98 -11.02 -3.18 -14.92
N ARG A 99 -10.79 -3.47 -16.21
CA ARG A 99 -11.23 -4.74 -16.83
C ARG A 99 -10.59 -5.96 -16.20
N ALA A 100 -9.35 -5.84 -15.71
CA ALA A 100 -8.66 -6.92 -15.01
C ALA A 100 -9.17 -7.14 -13.58
N CYS A 101 -9.72 -6.11 -12.92
CA CYS A 101 -10.09 -6.15 -11.51
C CYS A 101 -11.58 -6.47 -11.24
N LEU A 102 -12.49 -6.18 -12.19
CA LEU A 102 -13.93 -6.34 -11.98
C LEU A 102 -14.54 -7.36 -12.95
N PRO A 103 -14.74 -8.62 -12.54
CA PRO A 103 -15.61 -9.54 -13.26
C PRO A 103 -17.08 -9.17 -13.02
N ASN A 104 -17.71 -8.48 -13.98
CA ASN A 104 -19.16 -8.28 -14.14
C ASN A 104 -19.99 -8.06 -12.85
N GLU A 105 -19.86 -6.91 -12.19
CA GLU A 105 -20.85 -6.43 -11.22
C GLU A 105 -21.17 -4.94 -11.44
N SER A 106 -22.43 -4.54 -11.20
CA SER A 106 -22.98 -3.18 -11.12
C SER A 106 -22.29 -2.12 -12.01
N VAL A 107 -22.78 -1.97 -13.25
CA VAL A 107 -22.22 -1.04 -14.26
C VAL A 107 -22.14 0.41 -13.75
N SER A 108 -23.16 0.89 -13.02
CA SER A 108 -23.24 2.30 -12.61
C SER A 108 -22.21 2.70 -11.55
N GLU A 109 -21.95 1.86 -10.54
CA GLU A 109 -20.94 2.17 -9.50
C GLU A 109 -19.53 2.06 -10.06
N SER A 110 -19.33 1.14 -11.01
CA SER A 110 -18.07 1.00 -11.75
C SER A 110 -17.76 2.23 -12.60
N ASP A 111 -18.79 2.85 -13.20
CA ASP A 111 -18.63 4.04 -14.05
C ASP A 111 -18.23 5.27 -13.24
N ASP A 112 -18.87 5.52 -12.10
CA ASP A 112 -18.52 6.65 -11.25
C ASP A 112 -17.13 6.51 -10.64
N VAL A 113 -16.73 5.31 -10.21
CA VAL A 113 -15.39 5.05 -9.68
C VAL A 113 -14.34 5.21 -10.78
N ARG A 114 -14.65 4.80 -12.02
CA ARG A 114 -13.79 5.01 -13.19
C ARG A 114 -13.59 6.50 -13.49
N ALA A 115 -14.68 7.26 -13.56
CA ALA A 115 -14.62 8.70 -13.82
C ALA A 115 -13.78 9.42 -12.76
N GLU A 116 -13.95 9.05 -11.49
CA GLU A 116 -13.20 9.65 -10.39
C GLU A 116 -11.71 9.29 -10.43
N LEU A 117 -11.33 8.06 -10.80
CA LEU A 117 -9.92 7.69 -11.00
C LEU A 117 -9.30 8.43 -12.18
N GLN A 118 -10.05 8.60 -13.28
CA GLN A 118 -9.60 9.40 -14.42
C GLN A 118 -9.33 10.86 -14.02
N GLU A 119 -10.20 11.46 -13.21
CA GLU A 119 -10.01 12.82 -12.67
C GLU A 119 -8.77 12.90 -11.77
N ILE A 120 -8.62 11.97 -10.82
CA ILE A 120 -7.44 11.89 -9.94
C ILE A 120 -6.15 11.87 -10.77
N PHE A 121 -6.09 10.98 -11.75
CA PHE A 121 -4.87 10.79 -12.54
C PHE A 121 -4.64 11.90 -13.56
N ALA A 122 -5.69 12.55 -14.09
CA ALA A 122 -5.55 13.72 -14.93
C ALA A 122 -4.82 14.85 -14.20
N HIS A 123 -5.15 15.09 -12.92
CA HIS A 123 -4.41 16.04 -12.09
C HIS A 123 -3.00 15.54 -11.74
N PHE A 124 -2.86 14.27 -11.39
CA PHE A 124 -1.57 13.73 -10.98
C PHE A 124 -0.52 13.78 -12.10
N VAL A 125 -0.87 13.44 -13.35
CA VAL A 125 0.13 13.42 -14.44
C VAL A 125 0.67 14.80 -14.81
N GLU A 126 -0.01 15.87 -14.41
CA GLU A 126 0.41 17.26 -14.61
C GLU A 126 1.20 17.81 -13.40
N SER A 127 1.37 17.02 -12.35
CA SER A 127 1.93 17.47 -11.07
C SER A 127 3.45 17.35 -10.96
N GLU A 128 4.04 18.17 -10.06
CA GLU A 128 5.46 18.07 -9.70
C GLU A 128 5.87 16.67 -9.21
N PRO A 129 5.18 16.02 -8.24
CA PRO A 129 5.59 14.67 -7.80
C PRO A 129 5.57 13.65 -8.94
N TYR A 130 4.67 13.76 -9.92
CA TYR A 130 4.72 12.89 -11.10
C TYR A 130 5.96 13.16 -11.96
N ALA A 131 6.30 14.42 -12.21
CA ALA A 131 7.51 14.80 -12.93
C ALA A 131 8.78 14.28 -12.22
N VAL A 132 8.82 14.31 -10.89
CA VAL A 132 9.89 13.74 -10.08
C VAL A 132 10.00 12.22 -10.28
N LEU A 133 8.88 11.48 -10.21
CA LEU A 133 8.89 10.04 -10.39
C LEU A 133 9.31 9.62 -11.81
N ARG A 134 8.97 10.41 -12.85
CA ARG A 134 9.47 10.14 -14.22
C ARG A 134 10.99 10.28 -14.37
N GLN A 135 11.61 11.07 -13.49
CA GLN A 135 13.06 11.36 -13.53
C GLN A 135 13.87 10.51 -12.54
N ALA A 136 13.22 9.61 -11.80
CA ALA A 136 13.89 8.75 -10.85
C ALA A 136 14.92 7.84 -11.54
N GLU A 137 16.12 7.74 -10.96
CA GLU A 137 17.18 6.85 -11.47
C GLU A 137 16.86 5.38 -11.22
N LEU A 138 16.14 5.12 -10.13
CA LEU A 138 15.67 3.80 -9.71
C LEU A 138 14.30 4.01 -9.08
N LEU A 139 13.36 3.11 -9.40
CA LEU A 139 11.99 3.18 -8.90
C LEU A 139 11.47 1.76 -8.61
N GLY A 140 11.30 1.44 -7.34
CA GLY A 140 10.62 0.26 -6.84
C GLY A 140 9.22 0.63 -6.34
N ARG A 141 8.26 -0.29 -6.50
CA ARG A 141 6.86 -0.09 -6.11
C ARG A 141 6.35 -1.30 -5.34
N GLU A 142 5.38 -1.08 -4.46
CA GLU A 142 4.74 -2.12 -3.66
C GLU A 142 5.79 -3.02 -2.98
N ILE A 143 6.73 -2.39 -2.27
CA ILE A 143 7.89 -3.07 -1.67
C ILE A 143 7.49 -3.63 -0.31
N PRO A 144 7.33 -4.96 -0.17
CA PRO A 144 7.00 -5.55 1.11
C PRO A 144 8.18 -5.43 2.09
N PHE A 145 7.88 -5.22 3.35
CA PHE A 145 8.86 -5.25 4.43
C PHE A 145 8.33 -6.00 5.65
N ALA A 146 9.27 -6.45 6.48
CA ALA A 146 9.01 -7.02 7.79
C ALA A 146 10.11 -6.53 8.75
N VAL A 147 9.72 -5.89 9.84
CA VAL A 147 10.65 -5.38 10.86
C VAL A 147 10.27 -5.86 12.26
N PRO A 148 11.24 -6.06 13.16
CA PRO A 148 10.93 -6.34 14.56
C PRO A 148 10.06 -5.24 15.16
N TRP A 149 9.02 -5.63 15.88
CA TRP A 149 8.10 -4.72 16.57
C TRP A 149 8.21 -4.91 18.08
N GLU A 150 8.55 -3.84 18.77
CA GLU A 150 8.52 -3.80 20.23
C GLU A 150 7.14 -3.28 20.65
N SER A 151 6.30 -4.18 21.16
CA SER A 151 4.97 -3.80 21.65
C SER A 151 5.11 -2.88 22.88
N PRO A 152 4.67 -1.61 22.79
CA PRO A 152 4.71 -0.71 23.94
C PRO A 152 3.86 -1.27 25.08
N GLY A 153 4.49 -1.54 26.23
CA GLY A 153 3.79 -2.06 27.42
C GLY A 153 3.71 -3.59 27.54
N ALA A 154 4.40 -4.36 26.70
CA ALA A 154 4.57 -5.78 26.95
C ALA A 154 5.48 -6.00 28.18
N GLU A 155 4.93 -6.60 29.24
CA GLU A 155 5.73 -7.01 30.40
C GLU A 155 6.84 -7.99 29.96
N ALA A 156 8.01 -7.87 30.57
CA ALA A 156 9.24 -8.59 30.21
C ALA A 156 9.12 -10.14 30.22
N GLU A 157 8.00 -10.69 30.69
CA GLU A 157 7.74 -12.12 30.75
C GLU A 157 7.14 -12.70 29.45
N HIS A 158 6.73 -11.86 28.50
CA HIS A 158 6.29 -12.29 27.16
C HIS A 158 7.16 -11.68 26.07
N THR A 159 8.43 -12.10 25.98
CA THR A 159 9.38 -11.70 24.92
C THR A 159 9.12 -12.41 23.59
N GLY A 160 7.86 -12.55 23.18
CA GLY A 160 7.56 -12.94 21.82
C GLY A 160 8.02 -11.83 20.88
N ALA A 161 9.03 -12.08 20.06
CA ALA A 161 9.43 -11.15 19.02
C ALA A 161 8.24 -10.93 18.10
N SER A 162 7.61 -9.76 18.16
CA SER A 162 6.56 -9.38 17.23
C SER A 162 7.23 -8.88 15.96
N VAL A 163 6.56 -9.07 14.83
CA VAL A 163 7.00 -8.56 13.53
C VAL A 163 5.91 -7.63 13.01
N MET A 164 6.32 -6.46 12.55
CA MET A 164 5.51 -5.51 11.82
C MET A 164 5.72 -5.75 10.34
N GLU A 165 4.65 -6.09 9.63
CA GLU A 165 4.67 -6.26 8.17
C GLU A 165 3.92 -5.10 7.50
N GLY A 166 4.37 -4.73 6.31
CA GLY A 166 3.73 -3.69 5.52
C GLY A 166 4.28 -3.62 4.12
N VAL A 167 3.78 -2.66 3.35
CA VAL A 167 4.18 -2.42 1.97
C VAL A 167 4.45 -0.94 1.77
N ILE A 168 5.61 -0.60 1.24
CA ILE A 168 5.95 0.76 0.83
C ILE A 168 5.49 0.94 -0.62
N ASP A 169 4.60 1.90 -0.88
CA ASP A 169 4.01 2.07 -2.21
C ASP A 169 5.04 2.38 -3.28
N VAL A 170 5.97 3.29 -2.98
CA VAL A 170 7.07 3.64 -3.88
C VAL A 170 8.34 3.98 -3.11
N MET A 171 9.47 3.48 -3.61
CA MET A 171 10.80 3.89 -3.22
C MET A 171 11.57 4.27 -4.47
N TYR A 172 12.24 5.41 -4.45
CA TYR A 172 12.96 5.89 -5.61
C TYR A 172 14.28 6.57 -5.22
N ARG A 173 15.21 6.60 -6.18
CA ARG A 173 16.48 7.33 -6.04
C ARG A 173 16.47 8.55 -6.96
N ARG A 174 16.82 9.70 -6.39
CA ARG A 174 17.03 10.95 -7.11
C ARG A 174 18.20 11.69 -6.49
N ASP A 175 19.15 12.14 -7.30
CA ASP A 175 20.30 12.93 -6.86
C ASP A 175 21.08 12.23 -5.73
N GLN A 176 21.28 10.91 -5.86
CA GLN A 176 21.89 10.02 -4.85
C GLN A 176 21.11 9.88 -3.51
N GLN A 177 19.98 10.55 -3.35
CA GLN A 177 19.11 10.43 -2.19
C GLN A 177 18.03 9.37 -2.41
N ILE A 178 17.84 8.48 -1.43
CA ILE A 178 16.73 7.54 -1.39
C ILE A 178 15.51 8.21 -0.77
N TRP A 179 14.38 8.05 -1.45
CA TRP A 179 13.08 8.51 -1.02
C TRP A 179 12.12 7.33 -0.93
N ILE A 180 11.25 7.38 0.06
CA ILE A 180 10.03 6.57 0.12
C ILE A 180 8.82 7.49 0.06
N ALA A 181 7.75 7.03 -0.58
CA ALA A 181 6.49 7.73 -0.54
C ALA A 181 5.30 6.77 -0.45
N ASP A 182 4.21 7.31 0.07
CA ASP A 182 2.91 6.64 0.16
C ASP A 182 1.87 7.51 -0.58
N TYR A 183 1.02 6.87 -1.39
CA TYR A 183 0.03 7.52 -2.22
C TYR A 183 -1.29 7.69 -1.45
N LYS A 184 -1.80 8.92 -1.41
CA LYS A 184 -3.06 9.25 -0.76
C LYS A 184 -4.09 9.74 -1.77
N THR A 185 -5.27 9.12 -1.76
CA THR A 185 -6.41 9.47 -2.62
C THR A 185 -7.54 10.19 -1.90
N HIS A 186 -7.47 10.37 -0.57
CA HIS A 186 -8.50 11.14 0.13
C HIS A 186 -8.37 12.64 -0.22
N ARG A 187 -9.50 13.36 -0.16
CA ARG A 187 -9.50 14.81 -0.37
C ARG A 187 -8.92 15.48 0.87
N VAL A 188 -7.96 16.37 0.69
CA VAL A 188 -7.50 17.26 1.76
C VAL A 188 -8.43 18.48 1.74
N GLU A 189 -9.65 18.31 2.26
CA GLU A 189 -10.58 19.43 2.45
C GLU A 189 -10.35 20.07 3.83
N GLN A 190 -10.14 21.39 3.83
CA GLN A 190 -10.11 22.32 4.99
C GLN A 190 -9.23 22.00 6.20
N HIS A 191 -8.58 20.84 6.27
CA HIS A 191 -7.53 20.56 7.25
C HIS A 191 -6.23 21.18 6.75
N SER A 192 -5.46 21.77 7.66
CA SER A 192 -4.13 22.22 7.30
C SER A 192 -3.32 20.98 6.90
N VAL A 193 -2.54 21.06 5.82
CA VAL A 193 -1.73 19.94 5.30
C VAL A 193 -0.92 19.27 6.42
N GLU A 194 -0.52 20.06 7.42
CA GLU A 194 0.18 19.62 8.61
C GLU A 194 -0.62 18.62 9.47
N GLN A 195 -1.94 18.79 9.61
CA GLN A 195 -2.78 17.88 10.39
C GLN A 195 -2.83 16.49 9.76
N VAL A 196 -3.00 16.43 8.44
CA VAL A 196 -2.99 15.17 7.69
C VAL A 196 -1.63 14.48 7.82
N VAL A 197 -0.52 15.23 7.74
CA VAL A 197 0.83 14.69 7.94
C VAL A 197 1.02 14.07 9.33
N GLN A 198 0.44 14.66 10.38
CA GLN A 198 0.55 14.10 11.74
C GLN A 198 -0.07 12.70 11.84
N GLU A 199 -1.17 12.43 11.12
CA GLU A 199 -1.84 11.13 11.14
C GLU A 199 -0.95 10.01 10.57
N TYR A 200 -0.12 10.32 9.57
CA TYR A 200 0.74 9.35 8.91
C TYR A 200 2.17 9.32 9.46
N ARG A 201 2.54 10.22 10.37
CA ARG A 201 3.91 10.34 10.89
C ARG A 201 4.46 9.03 11.45
N ALA A 202 3.65 8.33 12.24
CA ALA A 202 4.06 7.04 12.82
C ALA A 202 4.26 5.96 11.75
N GLN A 203 3.40 5.91 10.74
CA GLN A 203 3.51 4.96 9.62
C GLN A 203 4.77 5.25 8.79
N MET A 204 4.99 6.51 8.41
CA MET A 204 6.15 6.90 7.61
C MET A 204 7.46 6.66 8.35
N GLU A 205 7.48 6.82 9.67
CA GLU A 205 8.66 6.49 10.49
C GLU A 205 8.97 4.98 10.49
N VAL A 206 7.94 4.12 10.53
CA VAL A 206 8.12 2.66 10.38
C VAL A 206 8.70 2.34 9.01
N TYR A 207 8.17 2.93 7.94
CA TYR A 207 8.67 2.69 6.58
C TYR A 207 10.12 3.15 6.42
N ARG A 208 10.45 4.34 6.96
CA ARG A 208 11.79 4.92 6.93
C ARG A 208 12.77 4.00 7.64
N ARG A 209 12.45 3.55 8.86
CA ARG A 209 13.28 2.62 9.63
C ARG A 209 13.47 1.28 8.91
N ALA A 210 12.41 0.75 8.30
CA ALA A 210 12.49 -0.48 7.53
C ALA A 210 13.44 -0.34 6.33
N ALA A 211 13.31 0.74 5.56
CA ALA A 211 14.16 1.03 4.41
C ALA A 211 15.63 1.26 4.80
N GLU A 212 15.88 2.07 5.84
CA GLU A 212 17.24 2.36 6.32
C GLU A 212 17.96 1.11 6.81
N SER A 213 17.26 0.26 7.58
CA SER A 213 17.78 -1.00 8.08
C SER A 213 18.15 -1.95 6.94
N ALA A 214 17.30 -2.03 5.90
CA ALA A 214 17.52 -2.93 4.77
C ALA A 214 18.63 -2.45 3.81
N LEU A 215 18.74 -1.15 3.57
CA LEU A 215 19.62 -0.60 2.54
C LEU A 215 21.05 -0.33 3.01
N ALA A 216 21.26 -0.05 4.31
CA ALA A 216 22.56 0.28 4.90
C ALA A 216 23.34 1.40 4.15
N GLN A 217 22.63 2.28 3.43
CA GLN A 217 23.20 3.25 2.47
C GLN A 217 23.03 4.72 2.90
N GLY A 218 22.58 4.98 4.13
CA GLY A 218 22.38 6.32 4.67
C GLY A 218 20.90 6.66 4.93
N PRO A 219 20.60 7.93 5.24
CA PRO A 219 19.25 8.36 5.62
C PRO A 219 18.29 8.25 4.44
N VAL A 220 17.06 7.82 4.74
CA VAL A 220 15.95 7.76 3.77
C VAL A 220 15.00 8.91 4.06
N ARG A 221 14.61 9.67 3.02
CA ARG A 221 13.60 10.72 3.12
C ARG A 221 12.21 10.14 2.86
N ALA A 222 11.20 10.68 3.53
CA ALA A 222 9.84 10.15 3.49
C ALA A 222 8.84 11.24 3.16
N GLN A 223 7.90 10.96 2.25
CA GLN A 223 6.87 11.92 1.86
C GLN A 223 5.52 11.24 1.61
N LEU A 224 4.45 12.02 1.70
CA LEU A 224 3.12 11.64 1.22
C LEU A 224 2.88 12.28 -0.14
N ILE A 225 2.28 11.55 -1.08
CA ILE A 225 1.89 12.07 -2.39
C ILE A 225 0.35 12.05 -2.47
N PHE A 226 -0.26 13.23 -2.51
CA PHE A 226 -1.70 13.41 -2.61
C PHE A 226 -2.12 13.48 -4.07
N LEU A 227 -2.63 12.37 -4.61
CA LEU A 227 -2.88 12.22 -6.03
C LEU A 227 -3.91 13.21 -6.57
N ARG A 228 -4.95 13.52 -5.78
CA ARG A 228 -6.02 14.46 -6.18
C ARG A 228 -5.55 15.90 -6.33
N SER A 229 -4.68 16.35 -5.44
CA SER A 229 -4.19 17.73 -5.43
C SER A 229 -2.88 17.90 -6.19
N GLY A 230 -2.22 16.80 -6.57
CA GLY A 230 -0.90 16.83 -7.18
C GLY A 230 0.19 17.36 -6.24
N LEU A 231 -0.03 17.30 -4.93
CA LEU A 231 0.91 17.80 -3.93
C LEU A 231 1.70 16.65 -3.30
N SER A 232 2.95 16.93 -2.93
CA SER A 232 3.73 16.04 -2.06
C SER A 232 4.25 16.79 -0.85
N VAL A 233 4.27 16.12 0.30
CA VAL A 233 4.66 16.70 1.58
C VAL A 233 5.61 15.76 2.30
N GLU A 234 6.78 16.26 2.64
CA GLU A 234 7.76 15.52 3.44
C GLU A 234 7.33 15.44 4.92
N VAL A 235 7.63 14.31 5.58
CA VAL A 235 7.12 13.95 6.91
C VAL A 235 8.22 13.86 7.97
#